data_AF-A0A6M8J736-F1
#
_entry.id   AF-A0A6M8J736-F1
#
_cell.length_a   1.000
_cell.length_b   1.000
_cell.length_c   1.000
_cell.angle_alpha   90.00
_cell.angle_beta   90.00
_cell.angle_gamma   90.00
#
_symmetry.space_group_name_H-M   'P 1'
#
loop_
_entity.id
_entity.type
_entity.pdbx_description
1 polymer ?
#
loop_
_entity_poly.entity_id
_entity_poly.type
_entity_poly.pdbx_seq_one_letter_code
_entity_poly.pdbx_strand_id
1 'polypeptide(L)'
;MLYLDMKQTEYFVAAATAGSYAAAARKLFVSPQALSKGVQALERALGVELFVRGPNDITLTPFGRRFRDEAVQALDAIERLQAVAADARVDTHPPCTVGIHALCFRENGGTIDWRHLLDFHNHHRQANWKFMEMRGNSIQRSVNEGSVDFGIAVLSDRIDADLDAVLLRKFPLAAIVAESSPTFEGRRSVNLNDLAQGELVLFSEEDAFNGFYLESARRAHVTLETSALQVRAKSDACAVIGGRRYSIRPFQHAMRTLADTPLAILPIVGDRGAALEMPLHLFWRRGRTLTALEQTFVRMIVSLYGKPGSTPRARKLRAPDLPVHKPGSHDLPARSRGAREAIARERDARAFRACDSA
;
A
#
# COMPACT_ATOMS: atom_id res chain seq x y z
N MET A 1 -12.98 -26.98 32.51
CA MET A 1 -11.80 -27.78 32.13
C MET A 1 -12.13 -28.45 30.81
N LEU A 2 -11.35 -28.23 29.75
CA LEU A 2 -11.58 -28.90 28.46
C LEU A 2 -11.12 -30.36 28.57
N TYR A 3 -12.00 -31.31 28.24
CA TYR A 3 -11.72 -32.75 28.35
C TYR A 3 -11.18 -33.36 27.04
N LEU A 4 -10.99 -32.54 25.99
CA LEU A 4 -10.58 -32.98 24.66
C LEU A 4 -9.06 -32.81 24.47
N ASP A 5 -8.38 -33.90 24.10
CA ASP A 5 -6.94 -33.90 23.79
C ASP A 5 -6.72 -33.68 22.29
N MET A 6 -5.94 -32.66 21.96
CA MET A 6 -5.69 -32.25 20.58
C MET A 6 -4.91 -33.29 19.80
N LYS A 7 -3.96 -33.98 20.44
CA LYS A 7 -3.14 -35.00 19.79
C LYS A 7 -3.97 -36.23 19.43
N GLN A 8 -4.93 -36.58 20.28
CA GLN A 8 -5.86 -37.67 20.02
C GLN A 8 -6.85 -37.30 18.90
N THR A 9 -7.24 -36.03 18.82
CA THR A 9 -8.08 -35.49 17.75
C THR A 9 -7.35 -35.50 16.40
N GLU A 10 -6.07 -35.13 16.37
CA GLU A 10 -5.21 -35.23 15.19
C GLU A 10 -5.06 -36.67 14.70
N TYR A 11 -4.85 -37.61 15.63
CA TYR A 11 -4.80 -39.05 15.32
C TYR A 11 -6.09 -39.55 14.68
N PHE A 12 -7.23 -39.11 15.18
CA PHE A 12 -8.54 -39.44 14.61
C PHE A 12 -8.69 -38.88 13.19
N VAL A 13 -8.40 -37.60 12.97
CA VAL A 13 -8.52 -36.97 11.64
C VAL A 13 -7.59 -37.63 10.61
N ALA A 14 -6.36 -37.97 11.02
CA ALA A 14 -5.42 -38.68 10.17
C ALA A 14 -5.92 -40.09 9.82
N ALA A 15 -6.44 -40.84 10.80
CA ALA A 15 -7.04 -42.16 10.59
C ALA A 15 -8.25 -42.10 9.65
N ALA A 16 -9.11 -41.10 9.83
CA ALA A 16 -10.30 -40.89 9.03
C ALA A 16 -9.97 -40.56 7.56
N THR A 17 -8.89 -39.81 7.35
CA THR A 17 -8.41 -39.45 6.01
C THR A 17 -7.71 -40.62 5.32
N ALA A 18 -6.97 -41.44 6.06
CA ALA A 18 -6.20 -42.55 5.50
C ALA A 18 -7.00 -43.86 5.39
N GLY A 19 -8.15 -43.99 6.05
CA GLY A 19 -8.96 -45.22 6.10
C GLY A 19 -8.30 -46.39 6.84
N SER A 20 -7.15 -46.16 7.47
CA SER A 20 -6.37 -47.18 8.20
C SER A 20 -5.47 -46.54 9.24
N TYR A 21 -5.44 -47.12 10.44
CA TYR A 21 -4.52 -46.69 11.50
C TYR A 21 -3.05 -46.84 11.10
N ALA A 22 -2.71 -47.89 10.36
CA ALA A 22 -1.33 -48.12 9.92
C ALA A 22 -0.87 -47.04 8.92
N ALA A 23 -1.74 -46.64 8.00
CA ALA A 23 -1.44 -45.59 7.03
C ALA A 23 -1.33 -44.21 7.70
N ALA A 24 -2.24 -43.89 8.62
CA ALA A 24 -2.18 -42.64 9.39
C ALA A 24 -0.93 -42.56 10.28
N ALA A 25 -0.55 -43.66 10.92
CA ALA A 25 0.60 -43.71 11.81
C ALA A 25 1.91 -43.45 11.06
N ARG A 26 2.04 -43.96 9.83
CA ARG A 26 3.17 -43.63 8.95
C ARG A 26 3.24 -42.14 8.62
N LYS A 27 2.09 -41.50 8.34
CA LYS A 27 2.04 -40.06 8.02
C LYS A 27 2.41 -39.18 9.22
N LEU A 28 2.04 -39.60 10.43
CA LEU A 28 2.30 -38.87 11.67
C LEU A 28 3.60 -39.28 12.37
N PHE A 29 4.41 -40.19 11.77
CA PHE A 29 5.65 -40.70 12.36
C PHE A 29 5.48 -41.31 13.76
N VAL A 30 4.39 -42.05 13.98
CA VAL A 30 4.09 -42.75 15.25
C VAL A 30 3.83 -44.24 15.02
N SER A 31 3.73 -45.04 16.08
CA SER A 31 3.35 -46.45 15.95
C SER A 31 1.83 -46.61 15.74
N PRO A 32 1.38 -47.60 14.93
CA PRO A 32 -0.04 -47.87 14.75
C PRO A 32 -0.79 -48.17 16.06
N GLN A 33 -0.11 -48.81 17.03
CA GLN A 33 -0.67 -49.10 18.34
C GLN A 33 -0.88 -47.82 19.17
N ALA A 34 0.05 -46.86 19.12
CA ALA A 34 -0.08 -45.58 19.81
C ALA A 34 -1.23 -44.75 19.22
N LEU A 35 -1.34 -44.71 17.89
CA LEU A 35 -2.40 -44.00 17.20
C LEU A 35 -3.78 -44.59 17.53
N SER A 36 -3.93 -45.91 17.43
CA SER A 36 -5.19 -46.60 17.77
C SER A 36 -5.60 -46.38 19.23
N LYS A 37 -4.65 -46.45 20.17
CA LYS A 37 -4.92 -46.16 21.59
C LYS A 37 -5.34 -44.70 21.82
N GLY A 38 -4.77 -43.75 21.09
CA GLY A 38 -5.16 -42.35 21.18
C GLY A 38 -6.58 -42.11 20.68
N VAL A 39 -6.96 -42.71 19.55
CA VAL A 39 -8.34 -42.65 19.06
C VAL A 39 -9.32 -43.30 20.04
N GLN A 40 -8.97 -44.45 20.62
CA GLN A 40 -9.80 -45.09 21.66
C GLN A 40 -9.93 -44.26 22.94
N ALA A 41 -8.90 -43.48 23.30
CA ALA A 41 -8.99 -42.55 24.42
C ALA A 41 -9.95 -41.40 24.11
N LEU A 42 -9.91 -40.88 22.87
CA LEU A 42 -10.83 -39.86 22.40
C LEU A 42 -12.29 -40.36 22.41
N GLU A 43 -12.54 -41.55 21.85
CA GLU A 43 -13.88 -42.17 21.86
C GLU A 43 -14.41 -42.35 23.28
N ARG A 44 -13.56 -42.78 24.22
CA ARG A 44 -13.92 -42.90 25.65
C ARG A 44 -14.21 -41.55 26.29
N ALA A 45 -13.45 -40.51 25.97
CA ALA A 45 -13.67 -39.16 26.50
C ALA A 45 -14.98 -38.56 25.97
N LEU A 46 -15.34 -38.86 24.71
CA LEU A 46 -16.59 -38.42 24.08
C LEU A 46 -17.79 -39.28 24.48
N GLY A 47 -17.56 -40.52 24.94
CA GLY A 47 -18.62 -41.49 25.25
C GLY A 47 -19.31 -42.07 24.01
N VAL A 48 -18.73 -41.91 22.82
CA VAL A 48 -19.31 -42.32 21.53
C VAL A 48 -18.23 -42.82 20.57
N GLU A 49 -18.57 -43.83 19.76
CA GLU A 49 -17.67 -44.38 18.75
C GLU A 49 -17.59 -43.48 17.51
N LEU A 50 -16.37 -43.24 17.05
CA LEU A 50 -16.07 -42.43 15.86
C LEU A 50 -15.85 -43.32 14.63
N PHE A 51 -15.38 -44.55 14.83
CA PHE A 51 -15.18 -45.54 13.76
C PHE A 51 -15.98 -46.82 13.97
N VAL A 52 -16.47 -47.39 12.87
CA VAL A 52 -16.83 -48.80 12.75
C VAL A 52 -15.58 -49.57 12.33
N ARG A 53 -15.25 -50.64 13.05
CA ARG A 53 -14.08 -51.48 12.78
C ARG A 53 -14.45 -52.65 11.87
N GLY A 54 -13.77 -52.77 10.74
CA GLY A 54 -13.75 -53.97 9.91
C GLY A 54 -12.48 -54.81 10.16
N PRO A 55 -12.34 -55.97 9.50
CA PRO A 55 -11.18 -56.85 9.66
C PRO A 55 -9.84 -56.20 9.27
N ASN A 56 -9.85 -55.29 8.30
CA ASN A 56 -8.64 -54.64 7.76
C ASN A 56 -8.77 -53.11 7.57
N ASP A 57 -9.95 -52.55 7.79
CA ASP A 57 -10.30 -51.16 7.50
C ASP A 57 -11.10 -50.51 8.63
N ILE A 58 -11.16 -49.19 8.58
CA ILE A 58 -11.98 -48.38 9.48
C ILE A 58 -12.84 -47.45 8.66
N THR A 59 -14.11 -47.32 9.05
CA THR A 59 -15.07 -46.41 8.40
C THR A 59 -15.71 -45.52 9.44
N LEU A 60 -16.00 -44.27 9.10
CA LEU A 60 -16.58 -43.32 10.05
C LEU A 60 -18.03 -43.69 10.40
N THR A 61 -18.38 -43.60 11.69
CA THR A 61 -19.79 -43.58 12.11
C THR A 61 -20.47 -42.30 11.62
N PRO A 62 -21.82 -42.20 11.62
CA PRO A 62 -22.51 -40.94 11.33
C PRO A 62 -22.06 -39.79 12.24
N PHE A 63 -21.81 -40.08 13.52
CA PHE A 63 -21.25 -39.11 14.46
C PHE A 63 -19.79 -38.77 14.10
N GLY A 64 -18.96 -39.77 13.80
CA GLY A 64 -17.57 -39.58 13.40
C GLY A 64 -17.41 -38.69 12.17
N ARG A 65 -18.33 -38.74 11.20
CA ARG A 65 -18.33 -37.82 10.05
C ARG A 65 -18.52 -36.36 10.47
N ARG A 66 -19.55 -36.08 11.29
CA ARG A 66 -19.80 -34.72 11.80
C ARG A 66 -18.66 -34.24 12.68
N PHE A 67 -18.16 -35.11 13.56
CA PHE A 67 -17.05 -34.78 14.45
C PHE A 67 -15.76 -34.48 13.67
N ARG A 68 -15.49 -35.19 12.56
CA ARG A 68 -14.35 -34.88 11.69
C ARG A 68 -14.41 -33.47 11.12
N ASP A 69 -15.56 -33.05 10.62
CA ASP A 69 -15.71 -31.73 9.99
C ASP A 69 -15.46 -30.60 11.01
N GLU A 70 -15.91 -30.77 12.25
CA GLU A 70 -15.63 -29.84 13.36
C GLU A 70 -14.18 -29.94 13.85
N ALA A 71 -13.63 -31.15 13.95
CA ALA A 71 -12.28 -31.40 14.42
C ALA A 71 -11.21 -30.81 13.47
N VAL A 72 -11.42 -30.89 12.15
CA VAL A 72 -10.55 -30.24 11.16
C VAL A 72 -10.53 -28.73 11.38
N GLN A 73 -11.70 -28.10 11.51
CA GLN A 73 -11.79 -26.66 11.74
C GLN A 73 -11.12 -26.22 13.06
N ALA A 74 -11.26 -27.04 14.12
CA ALA A 74 -10.63 -26.78 15.40
C ALA A 74 -9.09 -26.89 15.33
N LEU A 75 -8.57 -27.91 14.63
CA LEU A 75 -7.14 -28.08 14.39
C LEU A 75 -6.58 -26.91 13.56
N ASP A 76 -7.27 -26.49 12.49
CA ASP A 76 -6.88 -25.33 11.68
C ASP A 76 -6.88 -24.02 12.50
N ALA A 77 -7.84 -23.86 13.42
CA ALA A 77 -7.85 -22.72 14.34
C ALA A 77 -6.64 -22.74 15.28
N ILE A 78 -6.23 -23.91 15.75
CA ILE A 78 -5.06 -24.06 16.62
C ILE A 78 -3.76 -23.87 15.86
N GLU A 79 -3.63 -24.38 14.64
CA GLU A 79 -2.49 -24.10 13.78
C GLU A 79 -2.34 -22.59 13.53
N ARG A 80 -3.45 -21.88 13.29
CA ARG A 80 -3.44 -20.41 13.19
C ARG A 80 -3.00 -19.74 14.49
N LEU A 81 -3.42 -20.22 15.66
CA LEU A 81 -2.96 -19.70 16.95
C LEU A 81 -1.46 -19.98 17.17
N GLN A 82 -0.96 -21.13 16.74
CA GLN A 82 0.46 -21.47 16.79
C GLN A 82 1.27 -20.60 15.83
N ALA A 83 0.74 -20.29 14.64
CA ALA A 83 1.35 -19.34 13.72
C ALA A 83 1.43 -17.93 14.34
N VAL A 84 0.35 -17.45 14.99
CA VAL A 84 0.37 -16.18 15.74
C VAL A 84 1.44 -16.19 16.85
N ALA A 85 1.59 -17.30 17.57
CA ALA A 85 2.61 -17.43 18.61
C ALA A 85 4.04 -17.55 18.06
N ALA A 86 4.21 -18.15 16.88
CA ALA A 86 5.48 -18.21 16.16
C ALA A 86 5.88 -16.82 15.62
N ASP A 87 4.91 -16.07 15.08
CA ASP A 87 5.07 -14.68 14.65
C ASP A 87 5.45 -13.76 15.83
N ALA A 88 4.93 -14.03 17.04
CA ALA A 88 5.27 -13.27 18.24
C ALA A 88 6.67 -13.57 18.80
N ARG A 89 7.33 -14.66 18.38
CA ARG A 89 8.66 -15.09 18.85
C ARG A 89 9.81 -14.59 17.99
N VAL A 90 9.52 -14.06 16.80
CA VAL A 90 10.49 -13.43 15.91
C VAL A 90 10.26 -11.93 16.01
N ASP A 91 11.30 -11.15 16.32
CA ASP A 91 11.32 -9.67 16.30
C ASP A 91 11.20 -9.14 14.85
N THR A 92 10.19 -9.58 14.11
CA THR A 92 9.85 -9.09 12.78
C THR A 92 8.53 -8.36 12.88
N HIS A 93 8.60 -7.03 12.94
CA HIS A 93 7.47 -6.24 12.49
C HIS A 93 7.05 -6.73 11.09
N PRO A 94 5.76 -7.02 10.85
CA PRO A 94 5.30 -7.30 9.50
C PRO A 94 5.75 -6.16 8.58
N PRO A 95 6.26 -6.46 7.37
CA PRO A 95 6.89 -5.46 6.52
C PRO A 95 5.90 -4.36 6.16
N CYS A 96 6.23 -3.11 6.49
CA CYS A 96 5.44 -1.97 6.05
C CYS A 96 5.75 -1.66 4.58
N THR A 97 4.81 -1.95 3.70
CA THR A 97 4.94 -1.88 2.25
C THR A 97 4.30 -0.62 1.69
N VAL A 98 5.04 0.11 0.86
CA VAL A 98 4.60 1.37 0.26
C VAL A 98 4.67 1.27 -1.26
N GLY A 99 3.50 1.37 -1.90
CA GLY A 99 3.36 1.44 -3.35
C GLY A 99 3.41 2.88 -3.83
N ILE A 100 4.31 3.20 -4.76
CA ILE A 100 4.57 4.57 -5.21
C ILE A 100 4.42 4.65 -6.72
N HIS A 101 3.62 5.60 -7.20
CA HIS A 101 3.47 5.82 -8.62
C HIS A 101 4.71 6.50 -9.22
N ALA A 102 5.11 6.10 -10.42
CA ALA A 102 6.28 6.64 -11.12
C ALA A 102 6.30 8.18 -11.19
N LEU A 103 5.13 8.81 -11.40
CA LEU A 103 4.97 10.26 -11.48
C LEU A 103 5.37 11.02 -10.20
N CYS A 104 5.47 10.32 -9.06
CA CYS A 104 5.85 10.92 -7.79
C CYS A 104 7.35 11.19 -7.70
N PHE A 105 8.15 10.52 -8.53
CA PHE A 105 9.60 10.64 -8.52
C PHE A 105 10.10 11.85 -9.30
N ARG A 106 11.22 12.41 -8.84
CA ARG A 106 11.80 13.66 -9.35
C ARG A 106 12.15 13.54 -10.84
N GLU A 107 12.72 12.43 -11.28
CA GLU A 107 13.00 12.12 -12.69
C GLU A 107 11.75 12.20 -13.58
N ASN A 108 10.56 11.96 -13.02
CA ASN A 108 9.28 12.01 -13.73
C ASN A 108 8.48 13.30 -13.42
N GLY A 109 9.12 14.34 -12.88
CA GLY A 109 8.45 15.62 -12.59
C GLY A 109 7.74 15.70 -11.23
N GLY A 110 7.87 14.66 -10.39
CA GLY A 110 7.45 14.67 -9.00
C GLY A 110 8.48 15.29 -8.05
N THR A 111 8.35 15.01 -6.75
CA THR A 111 9.22 15.59 -5.70
C THR A 111 9.98 14.56 -4.87
N ILE A 112 9.56 13.29 -4.91
CA ILE A 112 10.25 12.22 -4.19
C ILE A 112 11.55 11.86 -4.93
N ASP A 113 12.63 11.70 -4.18
CA ASP A 113 13.89 11.11 -4.64
C ASP A 113 14.10 9.80 -3.89
N TRP A 114 14.66 8.78 -4.53
CA TRP A 114 14.95 7.51 -3.88
C TRP A 114 15.82 7.68 -2.63
N ARG A 115 16.69 8.70 -2.57
CA ARG A 115 17.47 9.02 -1.37
C ARG A 115 16.60 9.26 -0.15
N HIS A 116 15.47 9.96 -0.27
CA HIS A 116 14.57 10.20 0.86
C HIS A 116 14.02 8.89 1.45
N LEU A 117 13.70 7.93 0.57
CA LEU A 117 13.15 6.63 0.97
C LEU A 117 14.23 5.70 1.51
N LEU A 118 15.42 5.71 0.91
CA LEU A 118 16.58 4.96 1.38
C LEU A 118 17.05 5.46 2.74
N ASP A 119 17.12 6.77 2.96
CA ASP A 119 17.49 7.36 4.24
C ASP A 119 16.50 6.92 5.31
N PHE A 120 15.20 6.99 5.05
CA PHE A 120 14.19 6.50 5.98
C PHE A 120 14.32 5.01 6.28
N HIS A 121 14.49 4.17 5.25
CA HIS A 121 14.73 2.73 5.42
C HIS A 121 15.97 2.46 6.29
N ASN A 122 17.06 3.19 6.04
CA ASN A 122 18.33 3.02 6.74
C ASN A 122 18.26 3.43 8.22
N HIS A 123 17.52 4.49 8.55
CA HIS A 123 17.32 4.93 9.94
C HIS A 123 16.33 4.04 10.71
N HIS A 124 15.55 3.20 10.01
CA HIS A 124 14.49 2.38 10.58
C HIS A 124 14.54 0.92 10.12
N ARG A 125 15.75 0.34 10.00
CA ARG A 125 15.97 -1.03 9.49
C ARG A 125 15.22 -2.11 10.27
N GLN A 126 15.03 -1.92 11.58
CA GLN A 126 14.27 -2.81 12.45
C GLN A 126 12.79 -2.94 12.09
N ALA A 127 12.22 -1.96 11.37
CA ALA A 127 10.80 -1.91 11.05
C ALA A 127 10.43 -2.47 9.66
N ASN A 128 11.39 -3.08 8.95
CA ASN A 128 11.16 -3.85 7.72
C ASN A 128 10.34 -3.12 6.64
N TRP A 129 10.73 -1.88 6.30
CA TRP A 129 10.04 -1.08 5.29
C TRP A 129 10.41 -1.49 3.87
N LYS A 130 9.40 -1.66 3.01
CA LYS A 130 9.55 -1.98 1.59
C LYS A 130 8.93 -0.86 0.74
N PHE A 131 9.73 -0.27 -0.13
CA PHE A 131 9.26 0.71 -1.11
C PHE A 131 9.26 0.07 -2.49
N MET A 132 8.15 0.19 -3.22
CA MET A 132 8.01 -0.37 -4.55
C MET A 132 7.37 0.63 -5.49
N GLU A 133 7.99 0.80 -6.66
CA GLU A 133 7.36 1.50 -7.77
C GLU A 133 6.27 0.61 -8.37
N MET A 134 5.08 1.16 -8.54
CA MET A 134 3.89 0.44 -9.00
C MET A 134 3.09 1.28 -9.99
N ARG A 135 2.29 0.61 -10.82
CA ARG A 135 1.35 1.24 -11.76
C ARG A 135 0.13 1.78 -11.01
N GLY A 136 -0.42 2.90 -11.49
CA GLY A 136 -1.50 3.62 -10.80
C GLY A 136 -2.72 2.74 -10.50
N ASN A 137 -3.14 1.92 -11.48
CA ASN A 137 -4.30 1.04 -11.34
C ASN A 137 -4.14 -0.08 -10.29
N SER A 138 -2.90 -0.42 -9.92
CA SER A 138 -2.61 -1.50 -8.99
C SER A 138 -2.45 -1.00 -7.56
N ILE A 139 -1.97 0.23 -7.34
CA ILE A 139 -1.67 0.74 -5.99
C ILE A 139 -2.94 0.80 -5.13
N GLN A 140 -4.02 1.41 -5.64
CA GLN A 140 -5.26 1.54 -4.87
C GLN A 140 -5.86 0.17 -4.52
N ARG A 141 -5.87 -0.75 -5.49
CA ARG A 141 -6.34 -2.13 -5.30
C ARG A 141 -5.52 -2.85 -4.23
N SER A 142 -4.20 -2.78 -4.31
CA SER A 142 -3.31 -3.44 -3.34
C SER A 142 -3.45 -2.87 -1.93
N VAL A 143 -3.76 -1.58 -1.78
CA VAL A 143 -4.08 -0.99 -0.46
C VAL A 143 -5.42 -1.51 0.08
N ASN A 144 -6.44 -1.59 -0.77
CA ASN A 144 -7.75 -2.13 -0.39
C ASN A 144 -7.66 -3.62 0.01
N GLU A 145 -6.87 -4.41 -0.73
CA GLU A 145 -6.63 -5.84 -0.46
C GLU A 145 -5.68 -6.09 0.73
N GLY A 146 -4.99 -5.05 1.22
CA GLY A 146 -4.04 -5.16 2.34
C GLY A 146 -2.67 -5.76 1.97
N SER A 147 -2.36 -5.92 0.68
CA SER A 147 -1.04 -6.33 0.20
C SER A 147 -0.02 -5.18 0.18
N VAL A 148 -0.50 -3.93 0.24
CA VAL A 148 0.29 -2.71 0.40
C VAL A 148 -0.30 -1.88 1.55
N ASP A 149 0.55 -1.34 2.42
CA ASP A 149 0.11 -0.56 3.59
C ASP A 149 -0.22 0.89 3.25
N PHE A 150 0.60 1.49 2.37
CA PHE A 150 0.45 2.88 1.92
C PHE A 150 0.56 3.00 0.40
N GLY A 151 -0.33 3.77 -0.20
CA GLY A 151 -0.25 4.17 -1.60
C GLY A 151 0.11 5.63 -1.76
N ILE A 152 1.00 5.95 -2.69
CA ILE A 152 1.27 7.31 -3.15
C ILE A 152 0.96 7.37 -4.65
N ALA A 153 -0.23 7.84 -4.99
CA ALA A 153 -0.71 7.86 -6.36
C ALA A 153 -1.81 8.91 -6.57
N VAL A 154 -2.16 9.11 -7.82
CA VAL A 154 -3.39 9.81 -8.18
C VAL A 154 -4.56 8.92 -7.80
N LEU A 155 -5.55 9.50 -7.12
CA LEU A 155 -6.84 8.88 -6.91
C LEU A 155 -7.84 9.57 -7.82
N SER A 156 -8.83 8.82 -8.30
CA SER A 156 -9.96 9.40 -9.00
C SER A 156 -10.66 10.44 -8.10
N ASP A 157 -11.48 11.30 -8.70
CA ASP A 157 -12.22 12.34 -7.96
C ASP A 157 -13.09 11.81 -6.81
N ARG A 158 -13.41 10.52 -6.82
CA ARG A 158 -14.03 9.83 -5.70
C ARG A 158 -12.99 8.94 -5.04
N ILE A 159 -12.48 9.40 -3.91
CA ILE A 159 -11.73 8.56 -3.00
C ILE A 159 -12.69 7.50 -2.46
N ASP A 160 -12.27 6.24 -2.55
CA ASP A 160 -13.05 5.11 -2.08
C ASP A 160 -13.41 5.28 -0.59
N ALA A 161 -14.60 4.84 -0.19
CA ALA A 161 -15.09 5.03 1.17
C ALA A 161 -14.21 4.30 2.21
N ASP A 162 -13.48 3.29 1.74
CA ASP A 162 -12.61 2.41 2.52
C ASP A 162 -11.16 2.92 2.62
N LEU A 163 -10.88 4.14 2.16
CA LEU A 163 -9.56 4.77 2.22
C LEU A 163 -9.54 6.03 3.10
N ASP A 164 -8.50 6.14 3.91
CA ASP A 164 -8.06 7.42 4.48
C ASP A 164 -6.96 7.99 3.57
N ALA A 165 -7.05 9.29 3.27
CA ALA A 165 -6.15 9.93 2.30
C ALA A 165 -5.76 11.36 2.71
N VAL A 166 -4.52 11.72 2.39
CA VAL A 166 -3.95 13.05 2.53
C VAL A 166 -3.63 13.59 1.13
N LEU A 167 -4.21 14.73 0.78
CA LEU A 167 -3.84 15.45 -0.44
C LEU A 167 -2.43 16.00 -0.28
N LEU A 168 -1.50 15.51 -1.09
CA LEU A 168 -0.11 15.95 -1.10
C LEU A 168 0.06 17.22 -1.93
N ARG A 169 -0.46 17.20 -3.16
CA ARG A 169 -0.37 18.31 -4.11
C ARG A 169 -1.39 18.14 -5.24
N LYS A 170 -1.75 19.24 -5.88
CA LYS A 170 -2.43 19.24 -7.18
C LYS A 170 -1.43 19.66 -8.26
N PHE A 171 -1.40 18.93 -9.37
CA PHE A 171 -0.48 19.22 -10.47
C PHE A 171 -1.26 19.62 -11.72
N PRO A 172 -0.87 20.70 -12.41
CA PRO A 172 -1.51 21.10 -13.66
C PRO A 172 -1.27 20.06 -14.74
N LEU A 173 -2.26 19.87 -15.61
CA LEU A 173 -2.19 18.98 -16.77
C LEU A 173 -1.84 19.75 -18.04
N ALA A 174 -1.28 19.03 -19.01
CA ALA A 174 -0.92 19.54 -20.33
C ALA A 174 -1.32 18.52 -21.41
N ALA A 175 -1.74 19.03 -22.56
CA ALA A 175 -1.88 18.25 -23.78
C ALA A 175 -0.56 18.22 -24.53
N ILE A 176 -0.18 17.03 -24.99
CA ILE A 176 1.00 16.79 -25.81
C ILE A 176 0.53 16.58 -27.22
N VAL A 177 1.00 17.43 -28.12
CA VAL A 177 0.57 17.44 -29.52
C VAL A 177 1.79 17.52 -30.43
N ALA A 178 1.68 16.99 -31.64
CA ALA A 178 2.66 17.28 -32.67
C ALA A 178 2.63 18.77 -33.01
N GLU A 179 3.79 19.42 -33.15
CA GLU A 179 3.85 20.83 -33.61
C GLU A 179 3.17 21.02 -34.97
N SER A 180 3.21 20.00 -35.83
CA SER A 180 2.54 19.96 -37.13
C SER A 180 1.04 19.65 -37.07
N SER A 181 0.45 19.55 -35.88
CA SER A 181 -0.97 19.23 -35.75
C SER A 181 -1.84 20.40 -36.23
N PRO A 182 -2.69 20.21 -37.27
CA PRO A 182 -3.52 21.29 -37.80
C PRO A 182 -4.59 21.74 -36.79
N THR A 183 -4.99 20.87 -35.86
CA THR A 183 -6.02 21.16 -34.85
C THR A 183 -5.52 22.11 -33.76
N PHE A 184 -4.22 22.07 -33.46
CA PHE A 184 -3.62 22.78 -32.34
C PHE A 184 -2.57 23.82 -32.74
N GLU A 185 -2.49 24.13 -34.04
CA GLU A 185 -1.52 25.06 -34.60
C GLU A 185 -1.58 26.45 -33.92
N GLY A 186 -0.40 26.97 -33.56
CA GLY A 186 -0.25 28.30 -32.96
C GLY A 186 -0.81 28.47 -31.53
N ARG A 187 -1.40 27.43 -30.95
CA ARG A 187 -1.98 27.51 -29.59
C ARG A 187 -0.88 27.51 -28.53
N ARG A 188 -1.12 28.28 -27.46
CA ARG A 188 -0.24 28.33 -26.27
C ARG A 188 -0.83 27.62 -25.05
N SER A 189 -2.13 27.33 -25.09
CA SER A 189 -2.89 26.60 -24.08
C SER A 189 -4.18 26.09 -24.73
N VAL A 190 -4.84 25.12 -24.10
CA VAL A 190 -6.08 24.52 -24.58
C VAL A 190 -7.08 24.35 -23.45
N ASN A 191 -8.37 24.44 -23.74
CA ASN A 191 -9.43 24.02 -22.83
C ASN A 191 -10.05 22.69 -23.28
N LEU A 192 -11.01 22.17 -22.52
CA LEU A 192 -11.66 20.88 -22.83
C LEU A 192 -12.38 20.90 -24.19
N ASN A 193 -12.99 22.02 -24.59
CA ASN A 193 -13.65 22.15 -25.90
C ASN A 193 -12.66 22.12 -27.07
N ASP A 194 -11.48 22.72 -26.89
CA ASP A 194 -10.40 22.64 -27.87
C ASP A 194 -9.91 21.19 -28.04
N LEU A 195 -9.76 20.48 -26.91
CA LEU A 195 -9.35 19.08 -26.89
C LEU A 195 -10.39 18.14 -27.53
N ALA A 196 -11.67 18.50 -27.53
CA ALA A 196 -12.71 17.75 -28.22
C ALA A 196 -12.57 17.76 -29.76
N GLN A 197 -11.75 18.66 -30.32
CA GLN A 197 -11.46 18.70 -31.76
C GLN A 197 -10.39 17.67 -32.18
N GLY A 198 -9.67 17.09 -31.22
CA GLY A 198 -8.62 16.09 -31.45
C GLY A 198 -9.02 14.68 -31.02
N GLU A 199 -8.11 13.74 -31.24
CA GLU A 199 -8.24 12.35 -30.81
C GLU A 199 -7.31 12.05 -29.62
N LEU A 200 -7.89 11.76 -28.47
CA LEU A 200 -7.19 11.47 -27.22
C LEU A 200 -6.58 10.06 -27.23
N VAL A 201 -5.27 9.99 -27.09
CA VAL A 201 -4.53 8.74 -26.88
C VAL A 201 -4.49 8.44 -25.38
N LEU A 202 -5.07 7.30 -24.98
CA LEU A 202 -5.13 6.87 -23.58
C LEU A 202 -3.90 6.02 -23.19
N PHE A 203 -3.55 6.07 -21.92
CA PHE A 203 -2.49 5.23 -21.36
C PHE A 203 -3.06 3.93 -20.82
N SER A 204 -2.61 2.78 -21.34
CA SER A 204 -3.15 1.46 -20.99
C SER A 204 -2.96 1.04 -19.52
N GLU A 205 -2.11 1.73 -18.76
CA GLU A 205 -1.74 1.37 -17.38
C GLU A 205 -2.18 2.37 -16.31
N GLU A 206 -3.02 3.34 -16.67
CA GLU A 206 -3.27 4.54 -15.86
C GLU A 206 -4.77 4.87 -15.69
N ASP A 207 -5.58 3.92 -15.22
CA ASP A 207 -7.05 4.09 -15.13
C ASP A 207 -7.49 5.32 -14.33
N ALA A 208 -6.84 5.60 -13.19
CA ALA A 208 -7.18 6.76 -12.36
C ALA A 208 -6.81 8.08 -13.03
N PHE A 209 -5.67 8.11 -13.73
CA PHE A 209 -5.21 9.27 -14.49
C PHE A 209 -6.16 9.53 -15.68
N ASN A 210 -6.45 8.49 -16.46
CA ASN A 210 -7.36 8.55 -17.60
C ASN A 210 -8.77 8.97 -17.17
N GLY A 211 -9.27 8.33 -16.12
CA GLY A 211 -10.58 8.62 -15.56
C GLY A 211 -10.72 10.07 -15.09
N PHE A 212 -9.66 10.69 -14.56
CA PHE A 212 -9.72 12.05 -14.04
C PHE A 212 -10.11 13.08 -15.11
N TYR A 213 -9.40 13.13 -16.25
CA TYR A 213 -9.70 14.13 -17.29
C TYR A 213 -10.92 13.75 -18.12
N LEU A 214 -11.25 12.46 -18.26
CA LEU A 214 -12.50 12.02 -18.89
C LEU A 214 -13.71 12.44 -18.04
N GLU A 215 -13.64 12.28 -16.71
CA GLU A 215 -14.68 12.72 -15.80
C GLU A 215 -14.77 14.26 -15.76
N SER A 216 -13.63 14.95 -15.83
CA SER A 216 -13.60 16.42 -15.94
C SER A 216 -14.31 16.90 -17.21
N ALA A 217 -14.04 16.26 -18.36
CA ALA A 217 -14.73 16.54 -19.62
C ALA A 217 -16.24 16.26 -19.51
N ARG A 218 -16.61 15.10 -18.96
CA ARG A 218 -18.01 14.72 -18.74
C ARG A 218 -18.77 15.75 -17.89
N ARG A 219 -18.15 16.26 -16.81
CA ARG A 219 -18.75 17.31 -15.95
C ARG A 219 -18.88 18.65 -16.66
N ALA A 220 -17.99 18.95 -17.59
CA ALA A 220 -18.07 20.12 -18.44
C ALA A 220 -19.02 19.93 -19.64
N HIS A 221 -19.71 18.79 -19.74
CA HIS A 221 -20.55 18.41 -20.89
C HIS A 221 -19.78 18.38 -22.22
N VAL A 222 -18.50 18.03 -22.16
CA VAL A 222 -17.61 17.86 -23.31
C VAL A 222 -17.32 16.38 -23.53
N THR A 223 -17.48 15.93 -24.77
CA THR A 223 -17.09 14.57 -25.18
C THR A 223 -15.72 14.62 -25.82
N LEU A 224 -14.74 13.91 -25.23
CA LEU A 224 -13.43 13.73 -25.83
C LEU A 224 -13.45 12.47 -26.71
N GLU A 225 -13.10 12.63 -27.98
CA GLU A 225 -12.95 11.49 -28.89
C GLU A 225 -11.68 10.71 -28.52
N THR A 226 -11.79 9.41 -28.29
CA THR A 226 -10.64 8.56 -27.94
C THR A 226 -10.10 7.87 -29.18
N SER A 227 -8.78 7.92 -29.38
CA SER A 227 -8.10 7.12 -30.38
C SER A 227 -8.20 5.63 -30.08
N ALA A 228 -8.19 4.79 -31.11
CA ALA A 228 -8.05 3.34 -30.96
C ALA A 228 -6.66 2.93 -30.43
N LEU A 229 -5.67 3.84 -30.48
CA LEU A 229 -4.35 3.60 -29.94
C LEU A 229 -4.37 3.64 -28.42
N GLN A 230 -3.91 2.56 -27.80
CA GLN A 230 -3.58 2.52 -26.39
C GLN A 230 -2.09 2.33 -26.21
N VAL A 231 -1.44 3.27 -25.54
CA VAL A 231 0.02 3.32 -25.43
C VAL A 231 0.46 3.36 -23.98
N ARG A 232 1.77 3.28 -23.76
CA ARG A 232 2.37 3.57 -22.45
C ARG A 232 2.91 5.00 -22.44
N ALA A 233 3.12 5.56 -21.25
CA ALA A 233 3.61 6.94 -21.10
C ALA A 233 4.98 7.20 -21.76
N LYS A 234 5.78 6.16 -22.04
CA LYS A 234 7.05 6.29 -22.77
C LYS A 234 6.89 6.31 -24.30
N SER A 235 5.72 5.97 -24.83
CA SER A 235 5.49 5.73 -26.27
C SER A 235 4.48 6.70 -26.90
N ASP A 236 3.76 7.46 -26.09
CA ASP A 236 2.77 8.45 -26.54
C ASP A 236 3.39 9.58 -27.36
N ALA A 237 4.63 9.98 -27.08
CA ALA A 237 5.35 10.97 -27.88
C ALA A 237 5.37 10.62 -29.37
N CYS A 238 5.52 9.34 -29.72
CA CYS A 238 5.41 8.87 -31.09
C CYS A 238 3.95 8.73 -31.56
N ALA A 239 3.04 8.37 -30.64
CA ALA A 239 1.64 8.10 -30.96
C ALA A 239 0.83 9.35 -31.33
N VAL A 240 1.29 10.53 -30.89
CA VAL A 240 0.68 11.82 -31.22
C VAL A 240 1.21 12.44 -32.52
N ILE A 241 2.23 11.83 -33.14
CA ILE A 241 2.80 12.31 -34.41
C ILE A 241 1.82 12.00 -35.55
N GLY A 242 1.49 13.04 -36.32
CA GLY A 242 0.62 12.94 -37.49
C GLY A 242 -0.87 12.98 -37.14
N GLY A 243 -1.58 13.92 -37.78
CA GLY A 243 -3.02 14.10 -37.62
C GLY A 243 -3.41 14.97 -36.42
N ARG A 244 -4.59 14.71 -35.86
CA ARG A 244 -5.24 15.48 -34.78
C ARG A 244 -5.11 14.84 -33.39
N ARG A 245 -4.15 13.93 -33.21
CA ARG A 245 -3.99 13.18 -31.95
C ARG A 245 -3.30 13.99 -30.88
N TYR A 246 -3.63 13.71 -29.63
CA TYR A 246 -2.96 14.26 -28.47
C TYR A 246 -2.96 13.27 -27.31
N SER A 247 -2.01 13.40 -26.39
CA SER A 247 -2.04 12.72 -25.08
C SER A 247 -2.12 13.77 -23.97
N ILE A 248 -2.50 13.37 -22.76
CA ILE A 248 -2.51 14.27 -21.59
C ILE A 248 -1.46 13.79 -20.60
N ARG A 249 -0.68 14.71 -20.05
CA ARG A 249 0.35 14.44 -19.02
C ARG A 249 0.29 15.47 -17.90
N PRO A 250 0.83 15.19 -16.70
CA PRO A 250 1.21 16.26 -15.78
C PRO A 250 2.17 17.22 -16.48
N PHE A 251 1.90 18.53 -16.42
CA PHE A 251 2.69 19.54 -17.11
C PHE A 251 4.18 19.47 -16.75
N GLN A 252 4.51 19.30 -15.46
CA GLN A 252 5.89 19.17 -15.01
C GLN A 252 6.58 17.90 -15.54
N HIS A 253 5.83 16.79 -15.64
CA HIS A 253 6.33 15.55 -16.21
C HIS A 253 6.64 15.72 -17.71
N ALA A 254 5.71 16.32 -18.46
CA ALA A 254 5.88 16.63 -19.88
C ALA A 254 7.11 17.53 -20.10
N MET A 255 7.19 18.66 -19.38
CA MET A 255 8.31 19.60 -19.49
C MET A 255 9.66 18.94 -19.20
N ARG A 256 9.71 17.95 -18.30
CA ARG A 256 10.97 17.26 -17.95
C ARG A 256 11.33 16.14 -18.92
N THR A 257 10.36 15.46 -19.52
CA THR A 257 10.59 14.25 -20.32
C THR A 257 10.51 14.47 -21.83
N LEU A 258 9.96 15.60 -22.26
CA LEU A 258 9.72 15.92 -23.67
C LEU A 258 10.41 17.23 -24.12
N ALA A 259 11.24 17.84 -23.28
CA ALA A 259 11.91 19.11 -23.59
C ALA A 259 12.67 19.09 -24.93
N ASP A 260 13.28 17.95 -25.27
CA ASP A 260 14.12 17.80 -26.46
C ASP A 260 13.38 17.09 -27.62
N THR A 261 12.04 17.14 -27.63
CA THR A 261 11.20 16.50 -28.66
C THR A 261 10.48 17.55 -29.51
N PRO A 262 10.14 17.24 -30.78
CA PRO A 262 9.40 18.17 -31.66
C PRO A 262 7.89 18.21 -31.35
N LEU A 263 7.55 18.21 -30.06
CA LEU A 263 6.19 18.17 -29.55
C LEU A 263 5.87 19.45 -28.80
N ALA A 264 4.69 20.01 -29.05
CA ALA A 264 4.21 21.14 -28.28
C ALA A 264 3.53 20.64 -26.99
N ILE A 265 3.85 21.32 -25.88
CA ILE A 265 3.29 21.06 -24.56
C ILE A 265 2.31 22.20 -24.24
N LEU A 266 1.02 21.93 -24.35
CA LEU A 266 -0.04 22.93 -24.20
C LEU A 266 -0.71 22.78 -22.83
N PRO A 267 -0.54 23.73 -21.89
CA PRO A 267 -1.26 23.69 -20.61
C PRO A 267 -2.77 23.60 -20.82
N ILE A 268 -3.43 22.73 -20.04
CA ILE A 268 -4.89 22.60 -20.06
C ILE A 268 -5.48 23.57 -19.04
N VAL A 269 -6.31 24.50 -19.52
CA VAL A 269 -6.93 25.55 -18.71
C VAL A 269 -8.46 25.45 -18.79
N GLY A 270 -9.14 25.71 -17.68
CA GLY A 270 -10.59 25.85 -17.62
C GLY A 270 -11.07 27.23 -18.07
N ASP A 271 -12.39 27.43 -18.08
CA ASP A 271 -13.06 28.64 -18.61
C ASP A 271 -12.61 29.97 -17.98
N ARG A 272 -12.07 29.92 -16.75
CA ARG A 272 -11.55 31.09 -16.03
C ARG A 272 -10.02 31.23 -16.11
N GLY A 273 -9.37 30.49 -17.00
CA GLY A 273 -7.91 30.46 -17.15
C GLY A 273 -7.16 29.69 -16.06
N ALA A 274 -7.86 29.12 -15.08
CA ALA A 274 -7.26 28.26 -14.07
C ALA A 274 -6.83 26.92 -14.69
N ALA A 275 -5.65 26.42 -14.34
CA ALA A 275 -5.18 25.12 -14.84
C ALA A 275 -6.13 23.99 -14.40
N LEU A 276 -6.33 23.01 -15.28
CA LEU A 276 -6.95 21.75 -14.89
C LEU A 276 -5.91 20.96 -14.08
N GLU A 277 -6.16 20.81 -12.78
CA GLU A 277 -5.21 20.19 -11.87
C GLU A 277 -5.69 18.85 -11.33
N MET A 278 -4.80 17.87 -11.36
CA MET A 278 -5.06 16.52 -10.87
C MET A 278 -4.49 16.32 -9.47
N PRO A 279 -5.23 15.70 -8.54
CA PRO A 279 -4.80 15.55 -7.16
C PRO A 279 -3.94 14.29 -6.92
N LEU A 280 -2.79 14.47 -6.28
CA LEU A 280 -1.94 13.39 -5.78
C LEU A 280 -2.18 13.17 -4.29
N HIS A 281 -2.32 11.91 -3.89
CA HIS A 281 -2.60 11.53 -2.51
C HIS A 281 -1.56 10.56 -1.96
N LEU A 282 -1.33 10.66 -0.65
CA LEU A 282 -0.85 9.56 0.19
C LEU A 282 -2.08 8.97 0.88
N PHE A 283 -2.28 7.65 0.79
CA PHE A 283 -3.48 7.00 1.30
C PHE A 283 -3.19 5.63 1.89
N TRP A 284 -4.09 5.16 2.74
CA TRP A 284 -4.06 3.86 3.39
C TRP A 284 -5.49 3.40 3.70
N ARG A 285 -5.66 2.13 4.06
CA ARG A 285 -6.98 1.58 4.42
C ARG A 285 -7.60 2.32 5.61
N ARG A 286 -8.86 2.69 5.48
CA ARG A 286 -9.61 3.46 6.47
C ARG A 286 -9.67 2.72 7.81
N GLY A 287 -9.56 3.50 8.89
CA GLY A 287 -9.63 2.97 10.25
C GLY A 287 -8.37 2.24 10.72
N ARG A 288 -7.32 2.17 9.88
CA ARG A 288 -5.99 1.74 10.32
C ARG A 288 -5.46 2.76 11.34
N THR A 289 -5.10 2.28 12.53
CA THR A 289 -4.37 3.10 13.50
C THR A 289 -2.90 3.11 13.12
N LEU A 290 -2.37 4.31 12.85
CA LEU A 290 -0.97 4.47 12.47
C LEU A 290 -0.06 4.44 13.70
N THR A 291 0.97 3.59 13.66
CA THR A 291 2.08 3.58 14.61
C THR A 291 2.86 4.90 14.59
N ALA A 292 3.66 5.17 15.63
CA ALA A 292 4.48 6.38 15.69
C ALA A 292 5.46 6.51 14.50
N LEU A 293 5.98 5.38 14.01
CA LEU A 293 6.88 5.35 12.87
C LEU A 293 6.15 5.61 11.55
N GLU A 294 4.98 5.01 11.35
CA GLU A 294 4.14 5.30 10.18
C GLU A 294 3.68 6.76 10.13
N GLN A 295 3.34 7.35 11.28
CA GLN A 295 3.05 8.79 11.35
C GLN A 295 4.28 9.65 10.97
N THR A 296 5.49 9.19 11.33
CA THR A 296 6.74 9.85 10.94
C THR A 296 6.98 9.75 9.44
N PHE A 297 6.72 8.59 8.84
CA PHE A 297 6.72 8.41 7.39
C PHE A 297 5.73 9.35 6.69
N VAL A 298 4.47 9.38 7.15
CA VAL A 298 3.43 10.28 6.60
C VAL A 298 3.89 11.74 6.67
N ARG A 299 4.41 12.20 7.82
CA ARG A 299 4.92 13.57 7.97
C ARG A 299 6.07 13.87 7.01
N MET A 300 6.99 12.93 6.85
CA MET A 300 8.12 13.08 5.93
C MET A 300 7.63 13.23 4.48
N ILE A 301 6.78 12.31 3.97
CA ILE A 301 6.23 12.41 2.62
C ILE A 301 5.47 13.72 2.42
N VAL A 302 4.61 14.08 3.37
CA VAL A 302 3.86 15.35 3.32
C VAL A 302 4.80 16.56 3.25
N SER A 303 5.89 16.55 4.01
CA SER A 303 6.87 17.65 4.00
C SER A 303 7.58 17.80 2.66
N LEU A 304 7.79 16.71 1.92
CA LEU A 304 8.37 16.76 0.57
C LEU A 304 7.48 17.52 -0.41
N TYR A 305 6.16 17.49 -0.23
CA TYR A 305 5.20 18.16 -1.13
C TYR A 305 4.71 19.52 -0.62
N GLY A 306 4.95 19.85 0.66
CA GLY A 306 4.64 21.16 1.23
C GLY A 306 5.48 22.28 0.62
N LYS A 307 4.94 23.51 0.59
CA LYS A 307 5.80 24.70 0.50
C LYS A 307 6.54 24.84 1.84
N PRO A 308 7.79 25.33 1.88
CA PRO A 308 8.38 25.72 3.16
C PRO A 308 7.43 26.68 3.88
N GLY A 309 6.85 26.25 5.01
CA GLY A 309 5.98 27.07 5.87
C GLY A 309 4.47 26.82 5.86
N SER A 310 3.90 25.85 5.13
CA SER A 310 2.46 25.56 5.20
C SER A 310 2.15 24.17 5.78
N THR A 311 1.55 24.11 6.97
CA THR A 311 1.02 22.86 7.55
C THR A 311 -0.25 22.45 6.76
N PRO A 312 -0.31 21.25 6.17
CA PRO A 312 -1.51 20.83 5.46
C PRO A 312 -2.62 20.48 6.45
N ARG A 313 -3.86 20.89 6.11
CA ARG A 313 -5.07 20.51 6.84
C ARG A 313 -5.34 19.02 6.61
N ALA A 314 -4.89 18.18 7.53
CA ALA A 314 -5.47 16.86 7.70
C ALA A 314 -6.96 17.04 8.01
N ARG A 315 -7.84 16.37 7.27
CA ARG A 315 -9.23 16.20 7.68
C ARG A 315 -9.17 15.49 9.04
N LYS A 316 -9.62 16.18 10.11
CA LYS A 316 -9.41 15.86 11.53
C LYS A 316 -9.29 14.34 11.79
N LEU A 317 -8.08 13.89 12.10
CA LEU A 317 -7.84 12.65 12.83
C LEU A 317 -8.66 12.74 14.11
N ARG A 318 -9.71 11.92 14.25
CA ARG A 318 -10.29 11.66 15.57
C ARG A 318 -9.28 10.79 16.31
N ALA A 319 -8.63 11.34 17.32
CA ALA A 319 -7.91 10.54 18.29
C ALA A 319 -8.93 9.61 18.98
N PRO A 320 -8.63 8.31 19.17
CA PRO A 320 -9.40 7.49 20.08
C PRO A 320 -9.21 8.01 21.51
N ASP A 321 -10.32 8.18 22.24
CA ASP A 321 -10.32 8.53 23.66
C ASP A 321 -9.56 7.46 24.45
N LEU A 322 -8.33 7.75 24.82
CA LEU A 322 -7.58 6.95 25.78
C LEU A 322 -7.96 7.41 27.19
N PRO A 323 -8.33 6.50 28.11
CA PRO A 323 -8.59 6.87 29.49
C PRO A 323 -7.29 7.41 30.12
N VAL A 324 -7.33 8.68 30.52
CA VAL A 324 -6.25 9.32 31.28
C VAL A 324 -6.26 8.73 32.69
N HIS A 325 -5.42 7.71 32.93
CA HIS A 325 -5.03 7.37 34.29
C HIS A 325 -4.18 8.50 34.87
N LYS A 326 -4.75 9.28 35.80
CA LYS A 326 -3.99 10.23 36.61
C LYS A 326 -2.96 9.45 37.44
N PRO A 327 -1.65 9.77 37.40
CA PRO A 327 -0.70 9.24 38.36
C PRO A 327 -1.02 9.80 39.74
N GLY A 328 -1.12 8.91 40.72
CA GLY A 328 -1.25 9.26 42.13
C GLY A 328 -0.09 10.14 42.59
N SER A 329 -0.43 11.13 43.41
CA SER A 329 0.49 11.98 44.14
C SER A 329 1.33 11.13 45.11
N HIS A 330 2.60 10.94 44.79
CA HIS A 330 3.62 10.64 45.79
C HIS A 330 4.67 11.75 45.76
N ASP A 331 4.67 12.54 46.84
CA ASP A 331 5.74 13.43 47.27
C ASP A 331 7.07 12.69 47.33
N LEU A 332 8.15 13.32 46.85
CA LEU A 332 9.52 13.23 47.38
C LEU A 332 10.34 14.45 46.87
N PRO A 333 11.40 14.88 47.57
CA PRO A 333 11.69 16.30 47.82
C PRO A 333 12.80 16.91 46.95
N ALA A 334 12.94 18.23 47.09
CA ALA A 334 13.79 19.14 46.33
C ALA A 334 15.32 18.99 46.53
N ARG A 335 16.04 19.55 45.54
CA ARG A 335 17.48 19.95 45.43
C ARG A 335 18.37 18.87 44.79
N SER A 336 19.13 19.19 43.73
CA SER A 336 20.23 20.17 43.77
C SER A 336 20.59 20.75 42.39
N ARG A 337 21.13 21.97 42.43
CA ARG A 337 21.72 22.75 41.32
C ARG A 337 23.05 22.11 40.89
N GLY A 338 23.27 21.94 39.58
CA GLY A 338 24.60 21.68 39.04
C GLY A 338 24.61 21.03 37.67
N ALA A 339 24.26 21.78 36.61
CA ALA A 339 24.55 21.42 35.22
C ALA A 339 24.25 22.59 34.25
N ARG A 340 24.76 23.80 34.57
CA ARG A 340 24.64 24.98 33.69
C ARG A 340 26.00 25.50 33.17
N GLU A 341 27.04 24.69 33.25
CA GLU A 341 28.38 25.04 32.76
C GLU A 341 28.94 23.92 31.88
N ALA A 342 28.45 23.80 30.65
CA ALA A 342 29.08 22.97 29.61
C ALA A 342 28.70 23.37 28.17
N ILE A 343 28.20 24.59 27.93
CA ILE A 343 27.83 25.08 26.58
C ILE A 343 28.41 26.48 26.37
N ALA A 344 29.74 26.58 26.44
CA ALA A 344 30.47 27.80 26.07
C ALA A 344 31.96 27.48 25.84
N ARG A 345 32.29 26.52 24.97
CA ARG A 345 33.67 26.24 24.53
C ARG A 345 33.68 25.28 23.33
N GLU A 346 33.06 25.66 22.22
CA GLU A 346 33.27 24.97 20.92
C GLU A 346 32.86 25.80 19.70
N ARG A 347 32.93 27.14 19.84
CA ARG A 347 32.81 28.10 18.74
C ARG A 347 34.13 28.87 18.63
N ASP A 348 35.20 28.22 18.17
CA ASP A 348 36.42 28.92 17.73
C ASP A 348 37.44 28.04 16.96
N ALA A 349 37.01 26.96 16.31
CA ALA A 349 37.92 26.16 15.49
C ALA A 349 37.23 25.52 14.29
N ARG A 350 36.94 26.32 13.25
CA ARG A 350 36.89 25.93 11.82
C ARG A 350 36.55 27.13 10.94
N ALA A 351 37.42 28.13 11.00
CA ALA A 351 37.58 29.12 9.96
C ALA A 351 39.08 29.20 9.67
N PHE A 352 39.61 28.28 8.86
CA PHE A 352 40.82 28.46 8.05
C PHE A 352 41.06 27.21 7.18
N ARG A 353 41.52 27.45 5.94
CA ARG A 353 41.91 26.52 4.85
C ARG A 353 40.85 26.23 3.79
N ALA A 354 40.70 27.21 2.90
CA ALA A 354 40.63 26.98 1.46
C ALA A 354 42.06 26.92 0.88
N CYS A 355 42.18 26.34 -0.33
CA CYS A 355 43.37 26.24 -1.20
C CYS A 355 44.47 25.25 -0.78
N ASP A 356 44.54 24.08 -1.42
CA ASP A 356 45.49 23.83 -2.51
C ASP A 356 45.47 22.37 -3.02
N SER A 357 45.70 22.24 -4.33
CA SER A 357 46.27 21.11 -5.09
C SER A 357 45.41 19.95 -5.63
N ALA A 358 45.55 19.84 -6.96
CA ALA A 358 45.44 18.68 -7.88
C ALA A 358 44.05 18.27 -8.40
#